data_AF-A0A7S2IWS3-F1
#
_entry.id   AF-A0A7S2IWS3-F1
#
_cell.length_a   1.000
_cell.length_b   1.000
_cell.length_c   1.000
_cell.angle_alpha   90.00
_cell.angle_beta   90.00
_cell.angle_gamma   90.00
#
_symmetry.space_group_name_H-M   'P 1'
#
loop_
_entity.id
_entity.type
_entity.pdbx_description
1 polymer ?
#
loop_
_entity_poly.entity_id
_entity_poly.type
_entity_poly.pdbx_seq_one_letter_code
_entity_poly.pdbx_strand_id
1 'polypeptide(L)'
;LGRRERKELARLLAALTPYSCTMLEAMSFCLDKAECAVQIAHELVEALLEADLSLSERVLRLFLISDVVHNSGSVIAMANAWCYRREFEAQLPEAFERLHAAYRGEESRAASEK
;
A
#
# COMPACT_ATOMS: atom_id res chain seq x y z
N LEU A 1 -2.96 10.30 11.47
CA LEU A 1 -3.89 10.77 10.42
C LEU A 1 -5.23 11.19 11.01
N GLY A 2 -5.64 12.43 10.72
CA GLY A 2 -6.99 12.94 10.98
C GLY A 2 -8.02 12.40 9.98
N ARG A 3 -9.31 12.66 10.25
CA ARG A 3 -10.43 12.15 9.43
C ARG A 3 -10.34 12.55 7.95
N ARG A 4 -9.91 13.78 7.66
CA ARG A 4 -9.79 14.28 6.28
C ARG A 4 -8.68 13.57 5.52
N GLU A 5 -7.54 13.38 6.17
CA GLU A 5 -6.37 12.72 5.58
C GLU A 5 -6.64 11.25 5.29
N ARG A 6 -7.37 10.55 6.16
CA ARG A 6 -7.81 9.17 5.87
C ARG A 6 -8.73 9.07 4.65
N LYS A 7 -9.66 10.03 4.50
CA LYS A 7 -10.52 10.10 3.30
C LYS A 7 -9.70 10.36 2.05
N GLU A 8 -8.67 11.19 2.16
CA GLU A 8 -7.79 11.49 1.04
C GLU A 8 -6.93 10.28 0.66
N LEU A 9 -6.36 9.58 1.63
CA LEU A 9 -5.63 8.32 1.37
C LEU A 9 -6.52 7.30 0.66
N ALA A 10 -7.76 7.10 1.14
CA ALA A 10 -8.71 6.21 0.48
C ALA A 10 -9.03 6.65 -0.96
N ARG A 11 -9.18 7.96 -1.21
CA ARG A 11 -9.38 8.52 -2.56
C ARG A 11 -8.19 8.24 -3.47
N LEU A 12 -6.97 8.45 -2.98
CA LEU A 12 -5.73 8.20 -3.72
C LEU A 12 -5.56 6.72 -4.05
N LEU A 13 -5.84 5.83 -3.09
CA LEU A 13 -5.82 4.37 -3.30
C LEU A 13 -6.82 3.92 -4.37
N ALA A 14 -8.02 4.50 -4.39
CA ALA A 14 -9.03 4.20 -5.41
C ALA A 14 -8.70 4.77 -6.80
N ALA A 15 -7.85 5.80 -6.88
CA ALA A 15 -7.44 6.46 -8.11
C ALA A 15 -6.09 5.96 -8.64
N LEU A 16 -5.51 4.92 -8.04
CA LEU A 16 -4.25 4.36 -8.52
C LEU A 16 -4.41 3.82 -9.93
N THR A 17 -3.46 4.19 -10.78
CA THR A 17 -3.34 3.70 -12.14
C THR A 17 -1.89 3.32 -12.36
N PRO A 18 -1.58 2.46 -13.35
CA PRO A 18 -0.19 2.19 -13.72
C PRO A 18 0.54 3.44 -14.28
N TYR A 19 -0.15 4.58 -14.45
CA TYR A 19 0.44 5.83 -14.88
C TYR A 19 1.03 6.61 -13.70
N SER A 20 2.18 7.24 -13.93
CA SER A 20 3.06 7.79 -12.87
C SER A 20 2.46 8.92 -12.03
N CYS A 21 1.50 9.71 -12.54
CA CYS A 21 1.01 10.89 -11.82
C CYS A 21 0.25 10.55 -10.54
N THR A 22 -0.73 9.63 -10.58
CA THR A 22 -1.48 9.27 -9.35
C THR A 22 -0.62 8.47 -8.39
N MET A 23 0.36 7.71 -8.92
CA MET A 23 1.32 6.99 -8.11
C MET A 23 2.22 7.93 -7.30
N LEU A 24 2.76 8.93 -8.00
CA LEU A 24 3.60 9.98 -7.42
C LEU A 24 2.83 10.80 -6.38
N GLU A 25 1.57 11.15 -6.65
CA GLU A 25 0.71 11.89 -5.71
C GLU A 25 0.49 11.07 -4.42
N ALA A 26 0.15 9.80 -4.55
CA ALA A 26 -0.06 8.90 -3.41
C ALA A 26 1.22 8.68 -2.59
N MET A 27 2.36 8.46 -3.25
CA MET A 27 3.66 8.33 -2.57
C MET A 27 4.04 9.62 -1.85
N SER A 28 3.91 10.78 -2.53
CA SER A 28 4.23 12.08 -1.94
C SER A 28 3.39 12.35 -0.70
N PHE A 29 2.08 12.05 -0.74
CA PHE A 29 1.21 12.16 0.43
C PHE A 29 1.72 11.34 1.63
N CYS A 30 2.19 10.11 1.40
CA CYS A 30 2.72 9.26 2.46
C CYS A 30 4.01 9.85 3.06
N LEU A 31 4.93 10.33 2.21
CA LEU A 31 6.21 10.89 2.66
C LEU A 31 6.03 12.24 3.38
N ASP A 32 5.17 13.11 2.86
CA ASP A 32 4.84 14.41 3.48
C ASP A 32 4.22 14.27 4.88
N LYS A 33 3.68 13.09 5.19
CA LYS A 33 3.05 12.74 6.47
C LYS A 33 3.85 11.70 7.25
N ALA A 34 5.17 11.66 7.08
CA ALA A 34 6.06 10.70 7.74
C ALA A 34 5.96 10.71 9.28
N GLU A 35 5.49 11.79 9.91
CA GLU A 35 5.17 11.80 11.34
C GLU A 35 4.08 10.78 11.73
N CYS A 36 3.23 10.39 10.78
CA CYS A 36 2.22 9.36 10.91
C CYS A 36 2.64 8.02 10.26
N ALA A 37 3.93 7.82 9.95
CA ALA A 37 4.40 6.68 9.16
C ALA A 37 3.92 5.32 9.69
N VAL A 38 3.86 5.13 11.01
CA VAL A 38 3.37 3.88 11.61
C VAL A 38 1.91 3.61 11.23
N GLN A 39 1.06 4.63 11.39
CA GLN A 39 -0.35 4.51 11.05
C GLN A 39 -0.55 4.35 9.53
N ILE A 40 0.19 5.10 8.71
CA ILE A 40 0.09 5.03 7.25
C ILE A 40 0.52 3.65 6.75
N ALA A 41 1.60 3.08 7.28
CA ALA A 41 2.05 1.74 6.93
C ALA A 41 0.98 0.69 7.22
N HIS A 42 0.37 0.74 8.41
CA HIS A 42 -0.75 -0.14 8.76
C HIS A 42 -1.94 0.03 7.81
N GLU A 43 -2.35 1.27 7.51
CA GLU A 43 -3.47 1.55 6.60
C GLU A 43 -3.18 1.05 5.17
N LEU A 44 -1.93 1.14 4.69
CA LEU A 44 -1.53 0.63 3.37
C LEU A 44 -1.53 -0.90 3.31
N VAL A 45 -1.08 -1.60 4.37
CA VAL A 45 -1.12 -3.07 4.42
C VAL A 45 -2.56 -3.57 4.53
N GLU A 46 -3.40 -2.95 5.37
CA GLU A 46 -4.82 -3.30 5.45
C GLU A 46 -5.53 -3.07 4.12
N ALA A 47 -5.24 -1.94 3.46
CA ALA A 47 -5.74 -1.66 2.12
C ALA A 47 -5.30 -2.76 1.14
N LEU A 48 -4.04 -3.19 1.13
CA LEU A 48 -3.55 -4.27 0.25
C LEU A 48 -4.34 -5.59 0.41
N LEU A 49 -4.89 -5.83 1.60
CA LEU A 49 -5.57 -7.05 2.00
C LEU A 49 -7.11 -6.94 1.99
N GLU A 50 -7.67 -5.86 1.45
CA GLU A 50 -9.12 -5.72 1.24
C GLU A 50 -9.65 -6.90 0.40
N ALA A 51 -10.84 -7.39 0.77
CA ALA A 51 -11.42 -8.60 0.20
C ALA A 51 -11.83 -8.44 -1.26
N ASP A 52 -12.39 -7.28 -1.61
CA ASP A 52 -13.04 -7.03 -2.91
C ASP A 52 -12.10 -6.42 -3.97
N LEU A 53 -10.78 -6.56 -3.79
CA LEU A 53 -9.80 -6.06 -4.76
C LEU A 53 -9.55 -7.05 -5.89
N SER A 54 -9.55 -6.54 -7.11
CA SER A 54 -8.96 -7.25 -8.26
C SER A 54 -7.45 -7.42 -8.10
N LEU A 55 -6.88 -8.43 -8.78
CA LEU A 55 -5.44 -8.64 -8.81
C LEU A 55 -4.67 -7.39 -9.26
N SER A 56 -5.20 -6.64 -10.24
CA SER A 56 -4.61 -5.40 -10.72
C SER A 56 -4.50 -4.34 -9.61
N GLU A 57 -5.56 -4.16 -8.82
CA GLU A 57 -5.57 -3.21 -7.70
C GLU A 57 -4.59 -3.62 -6.59
N ARG A 58 -4.49 -4.93 -6.31
CA ARG A 58 -3.51 -5.45 -5.35
C ARG A 58 -2.08 -5.14 -5.80
N VAL A 59 -1.76 -5.34 -7.08
CA VAL A 59 -0.45 -5.02 -7.67
C VAL A 59 -0.14 -3.52 -7.57
N LEU A 60 -1.11 -2.65 -7.86
CA LEU A 60 -0.93 -1.20 -7.76
C LEU A 60 -0.67 -0.74 -6.32
N ARG A 61 -1.38 -1.29 -5.33
CA ARG A 61 -1.14 -1.01 -3.90
C ARG A 61 0.23 -1.53 -3.45
N LEU A 62 0.68 -2.66 -3.99
CA LEU A 62 2.04 -3.18 -3.78
C LEU A 62 3.12 -2.26 -4.35
N PHE A 63 2.91 -1.70 -5.55
CA PHE A 63 3.80 -0.70 -6.12
C PHE A 63 3.89 0.56 -5.26
N LEU A 64 2.76 1.05 -4.72
CA LEU A 64 2.78 2.17 -3.76
C LEU A 64 3.66 1.86 -2.55
N ILE A 65 3.47 0.69 -1.93
CA ILE A 65 4.25 0.29 -0.76
C ILE A 65 5.73 0.21 -1.11
N SER A 66 6.07 -0.38 -2.26
CA SER A 66 7.45 -0.43 -2.76
C SER A 66 8.06 0.96 -2.94
N ASP A 67 7.33 1.90 -3.55
CA ASP A 67 7.77 3.28 -3.75
C ASP A 67 7.97 4.02 -2.43
N VAL A 68 7.05 3.87 -1.47
CA VAL A 68 7.18 4.48 -0.13
C VAL A 68 8.38 3.91 0.61
N VAL A 69 8.58 2.58 0.61
CA VAL A 69 9.75 1.92 1.22
C VAL A 69 11.04 2.43 0.59
N HIS A 70 11.12 2.44 -0.74
CA HIS A 70 12.32 2.86 -1.48
C HIS A 70 12.68 4.32 -1.19
N ASN A 71 11.69 5.21 -1.29
CA ASN A 71 11.93 6.65 -1.16
C ASN A 71 12.04 7.13 0.29
N SER A 72 11.52 6.38 1.27
CA SER A 72 11.68 6.70 2.70
C SER A 72 13.15 6.77 3.15
N GLY A 73 14.07 6.13 2.42
CA GLY A 73 15.50 6.15 2.70
C GLY A 73 16.26 7.32 2.09
N SER A 74 15.73 7.92 1.03
CA SER A 74 16.39 8.97 0.27
C SER A 74 16.16 10.35 0.90
N VAL A 75 15.11 10.52 1.71
CA VAL A 75 14.75 11.80 2.30
C VAL A 75 15.29 11.94 3.72
N ILE A 76 16.59 12.27 3.83
CA ILE A 76 17.30 12.47 5.11
C ILE A 76 16.65 13.59 5.96
N ALA A 77 15.93 14.52 5.34
CA ALA A 77 15.28 15.65 6.01
C ALA A 77 13.92 15.32 6.64
N MET A 78 13.29 14.18 6.30
CA MET A 78 11.97 13.81 6.83
C MET A 78 12.12 12.95 8.08
N ALA A 79 11.92 13.57 9.24
CA ALA A 79 11.86 12.85 10.50
C ALA A 79 10.82 11.72 10.42
N ASN A 80 11.14 10.57 11.01
CA ASN A 80 10.29 9.38 11.09
C ASN A 80 10.00 8.64 9.76
N ALA A 81 10.51 9.08 8.61
CA ALA A 81 10.33 8.33 7.35
C ALA A 81 10.92 6.91 7.42
N TRP A 82 12.02 6.73 8.17
CA TRP A 82 12.63 5.42 8.43
C TRP A 82 11.67 4.42 9.09
N CYS A 83 10.63 4.89 9.81
CA CYS A 83 9.62 4.02 10.43
C CYS A 83 8.85 3.21 9.38
N TYR A 84 8.67 3.72 8.16
CA TYR A 84 8.01 2.96 7.08
C TYR A 84 8.71 1.62 6.85
N ARG A 85 10.05 1.62 6.72
CA ARG A 85 10.81 0.38 6.51
C ARG A 85 10.62 -0.61 7.65
N ARG A 86 10.71 -0.13 8.90
CA ARG A 86 10.49 -0.97 10.08
C ARG A 86 9.10 -1.60 10.08
N GLU A 87 8.07 -0.79 9.83
CA GLU A 87 6.68 -1.27 9.86
C GLU A 87 6.38 -2.25 8.73
N PHE A 88 6.87 -1.99 7.51
CA PHE A 88 6.66 -2.88 6.38
C PHE A 88 7.45 -4.18 6.52
N GLU A 89 8.66 -4.15 7.07
CA GLU A 89 9.43 -5.36 7.37
C GLU A 89 8.69 -6.30 8.34
N ALA A 90 7.98 -5.73 9.32
CA ALA A 90 7.18 -6.50 10.28
C ALA A 90 5.88 -7.07 9.68
N GLN A 91 5.19 -6.30 8.83
CA GLN A 91 3.83 -6.64 8.38
C GLN A 91 3.77 -7.37 7.03
N LEU A 92 4.68 -7.08 6.11
CA LEU A 92 4.62 -7.63 4.76
C LEU A 92 4.70 -9.17 4.71
N PRO A 93 5.51 -9.87 5.54
CA PRO A 93 5.55 -11.34 5.50
C PRO A 93 4.17 -11.99 5.65
N GLU A 94 3.39 -11.58 6.66
CA GLU A 94 2.04 -12.09 6.86
C GLU A 94 1.09 -11.64 5.73
N ALA A 95 1.22 -10.40 5.27
CA ALA A 95 0.42 -9.89 4.15
C ALA A 95 0.65 -10.70 2.86
N PHE A 96 1.88 -11.10 2.57
CA PHE A 96 2.22 -11.91 1.39
C PHE A 96 1.63 -13.33 1.47
N GLU A 97 1.59 -13.95 2.66
CA GLU A 97 0.90 -15.23 2.85
C GLU A 97 -0.61 -15.10 2.56
N ARG A 98 -1.25 -14.03 3.06
CA ARG A 98 -2.66 -13.75 2.80
C ARG A 98 -2.94 -13.43 1.33
N LEU A 99 -2.05 -12.69 0.67
CA LEU A 99 -2.13 -12.42 -0.77
C LEU A 99 -1.99 -13.71 -1.58
N HIS A 100 -1.07 -14.60 -1.19
CA HIS A 100 -0.90 -15.89 -1.85
C HIS A 100 -2.17 -16.74 -1.73
N ALA A 101 -2.76 -16.82 -0.53
CA ALA A 101 -4.02 -17.52 -0.30
C ALA A 101 -5.17 -16.93 -1.15
N ALA A 102 -5.29 -15.59 -1.21
CA ALA A 102 -6.29 -14.91 -2.03
C ALA A 102 -6.12 -15.25 -3.52
N TYR A 103 -4.89 -15.16 -4.04
CA TYR A 103 -4.57 -15.49 -5.42
C TYR A 103 -4.92 -16.95 -5.78
N ARG A 104 -4.57 -17.91 -4.91
CA ARG A 104 -4.89 -19.34 -5.12
C ARG A 104 -6.40 -19.61 -5.07
N GLY A 105 -7.12 -18.88 -4.22
CA GLY A 105 -8.58 -18.91 -4.18
C GLY A 105 -9.21 -18.39 -5.48
N GLU A 106 -8.72 -17.27 -6.01
CA GLU A 106 -9.16 -16.72 -7.30
C GLU A 106 -8.86 -17.66 -8.48
N GLU A 107 -7.66 -18.25 -8.52
CA GLU A 107 -7.25 -19.24 -9.53
C GLU A 107 -8.19 -20.46 -9.53
N SER A 108 -8.52 -20.98 -8.34
CA SER A 108 -9.40 -22.13 -8.18
C SER A 108 -10.84 -21.85 -8.66
N ARG A 109 -11.35 -20.64 -8.40
CA ARG A 109 -12.67 -20.20 -8.89
C ARG A 109 -12.70 -20.07 -10.40
N ALA A 110 -11.70 -19.41 -10.99
CA ALA A 110 -11.57 -19.24 -12.43
C ALA A 110 -11.43 -20.58 -13.18
N ALA A 111 -10.80 -21.59 -12.57
CA ALA A 111 -10.71 -22.94 -13.12
C ALA A 111 -12.06 -23.70 -13.07
N SER A 112 -12.91 -23.42 -12.08
CA SER A 112 -14.21 -24.09 -11.91
C SER A 112 -15.33 -23.51 -12.78
N GLU A 113 -15.12 -22.34 -13.39
CA GLU A 113 -16.06 -21.67 -14.31
C GLU A 113 -15.79 -22.02 -15.80
N LYS A 114 -14.81 -22.88 -16.09
CA LYS A 114 -14.49 -23.42 -17.43
C LYS A 114 -15.06 -24.81 -17.64
#